data_AF-A0A329RK43-F1
#
_entry.id   AF-A0A329RK43-F1
#
_cell.length_a   1.000
_cell.length_b   1.000
_cell.length_c   1.000
_cell.angle_alpha   90.00
_cell.angle_beta   90.00
_cell.angle_gamma   90.00
#
_symmetry.space_group_name_H-M   'P 1'
#
loop_
_entity.id
_entity.type
_entity.pdbx_description
1 polymer ?
#
loop_
_entity_poly.entity_id
_entity_poly.type
_entity_poly.pdbx_seq_one_letter_code
_entity_poly.pdbx_strand_id
1 'polypeptide(L)'
;MASFLKIDSTNLVADGYNSSWKYQFPGSAADFRDVVCAIQSISLFNSEYSIDSIQFQNTTFQVEVPTAATTSTISITLPDGCYSYDDINRSIQTALVNAGAYLIDGSGNNVFMSS
;
A
#
# COMPACT_ATOMS: atom_id res chain seq x y z
N MET A 1 -6.44 -30.83 11.50
CA MET A 1 -7.03 -29.65 12.18
C MET A 1 -6.01 -28.54 12.05
N ALA A 2 -6.26 -27.51 11.24
CA ALA A 2 -5.33 -26.38 11.10
C ALA A 2 -5.76 -25.28 12.07
N SER A 3 -4.90 -24.93 13.02
CA SER A 3 -5.12 -23.81 13.92
C SER A 3 -4.48 -22.56 13.31
N PHE A 4 -5.31 -21.58 12.95
CA PHE A 4 -4.84 -20.29 12.46
C PHE A 4 -4.36 -19.44 13.63
N LEU A 5 -3.11 -18.99 13.54
CA LEU A 5 -2.56 -18.00 14.45
C LEU A 5 -2.81 -16.60 13.88
N LYS A 6 -3.63 -15.79 14.54
CA LYS A 6 -3.83 -14.38 14.19
C LYS A 6 -2.82 -13.52 14.95
N ILE A 7 -2.10 -12.68 14.21
CA ILE A 7 -1.20 -11.65 14.75
C ILE A 7 -1.76 -10.30 14.30
N ASP A 8 -2.05 -9.39 15.24
CA ASP A 8 -2.58 -8.06 14.96
C ASP A 8 -1.95 -6.96 15.84
N SER A 9 -2.50 -5.75 15.84
CA SER A 9 -1.97 -4.61 16.58
C SER A 9 -1.80 -4.85 18.09
N THR A 10 -2.53 -5.81 18.67
CA THR A 10 -2.36 -6.19 20.08
C THR A 10 -1.06 -6.96 20.35
N ASN A 11 -0.42 -7.48 19.30
CA ASN A 11 0.86 -8.18 19.37
C ASN A 11 2.06 -7.28 19.10
N LEU A 12 1.84 -5.97 18.87
CA LEU A 12 2.91 -5.04 18.59
C LEU A 12 3.85 -4.88 19.80
N VAL A 13 5.14 -5.10 19.57
CA VAL A 13 6.20 -4.79 20.52
C VAL A 13 6.62 -3.34 20.27
N ALA A 14 6.27 -2.46 21.20
CA ALA A 14 6.67 -1.06 21.14
C ALA A 14 8.14 -0.92 21.59
N ASP A 15 9.08 -1.15 20.68
CA ASP A 15 10.53 -1.03 20.92
C ASP A 15 11.18 0.20 20.26
N GLY A 16 10.39 1.03 19.57
CA GLY A 16 10.87 2.24 18.90
C GLY A 16 11.58 2.00 17.56
N TYR A 17 11.60 0.75 17.07
CA TYR A 17 12.14 0.38 15.76
C TYR A 17 11.02 -0.17 14.85
N ASN A 18 11.37 -0.80 13.72
CA ASN A 18 10.40 -1.46 12.84
C ASN A 18 9.43 -2.31 13.65
N SER A 19 8.14 -2.25 13.29
CA SER A 19 7.08 -2.93 14.02
C SER A 19 7.36 -4.43 14.14
N SER A 20 7.80 -4.86 15.33
CA SER A 20 7.96 -6.27 15.65
C SER A 20 6.67 -6.75 16.28
N TRP A 21 6.05 -7.80 15.74
CA TRP A 21 4.86 -8.40 16.36
C TRP A 21 5.20 -9.75 17.00
N LYS A 22 4.83 -9.92 18.27
CA LYS A 22 5.09 -11.11 19.06
C LYS A 22 3.80 -11.73 19.58
N TYR A 23 3.57 -13.00 19.26
CA TYR A 23 2.52 -13.80 19.86
C TYR A 23 3.11 -14.73 20.93
N GLN A 24 2.55 -14.68 22.13
CA GLN A 24 2.92 -15.58 23.22
C GLN A 24 1.82 -16.63 23.39
N PHE A 25 2.17 -17.91 23.25
CA PHE A 25 1.24 -19.00 23.51
C PHE A 25 0.80 -18.97 24.99
N PRO A 26 -0.51 -19.04 25.28
CA PRO A 26 -1.00 -19.00 26.65
C PRO A 26 -0.60 -20.27 27.42
N GLY A 27 0.05 -20.12 28.57
CA GLY A 27 0.47 -21.22 29.45
C GLY A 27 1.50 -22.16 28.80
N SER A 28 1.40 -23.46 29.11
CA SER A 28 2.19 -24.55 28.48
C SER A 28 1.53 -25.14 27.23
N ALA A 29 0.63 -24.39 26.58
CA ALA A 29 -0.19 -24.90 25.47
C ALA A 29 0.62 -25.28 24.21
N ALA A 30 1.86 -24.81 24.10
CA ALA A 30 2.82 -25.23 23.09
C ALA A 30 4.18 -25.48 23.76
N ASP A 31 4.68 -26.71 23.64
CA ASP A 31 6.05 -27.05 24.01
C ASP A 31 6.84 -27.31 22.72
N PHE A 32 7.90 -26.51 22.52
CA PHE A 32 8.76 -26.58 21.35
C PHE A 32 10.11 -27.24 21.65
N ARG A 33 10.21 -28.06 22.70
CA ARG A 33 11.42 -28.85 22.98
C ARG A 33 11.60 -29.96 21.94
N ASP A 34 12.79 -30.03 21.34
CA ASP A 34 13.20 -31.04 20.37
C ASP A 34 12.30 -31.19 19.13
N VAL A 35 11.60 -30.11 18.74
CA VAL A 35 10.77 -30.10 17.52
C VAL A 35 11.33 -29.16 16.46
N VAL A 36 11.22 -29.58 15.19
CA VAL A 36 11.53 -28.75 14.03
C VAL A 36 10.23 -28.14 13.52
N CYS A 37 10.16 -26.81 13.50
CA CYS A 37 9.00 -26.07 12.99
C CYS A 37 9.31 -25.48 11.62
N ALA A 38 8.37 -25.57 10.70
CA ALA A 38 8.41 -24.90 9.40
C ALA A 38 7.14 -24.09 9.20
N ILE A 39 7.26 -22.92 8.58
CA ILE A 39 6.12 -22.07 8.27
C ILE A 39 5.47 -22.60 6.98
N GLN A 40 4.21 -23.03 7.07
CA GLN A 40 3.48 -23.57 5.93
C GLN A 40 3.04 -22.49 4.95
N SER A 41 2.58 -21.34 5.45
CA SER A 41 2.14 -20.19 4.63
C SER A 41 2.02 -18.94 5.50
N ILE A 42 2.33 -17.77 4.93
CA ILE A 42 2.11 -16.46 5.54
C ILE A 42 1.14 -15.68 4.64
N SER A 43 0.13 -15.07 5.24
CA SER A 43 -0.76 -14.12 4.55
C SER A 43 -0.72 -12.79 5.29
N LEU A 44 -0.17 -11.78 4.63
CA LEU A 44 -0.07 -10.41 5.13
C LEU A 44 -1.08 -9.56 4.37
N PHE A 45 -1.94 -8.86 5.09
CA PHE A 45 -2.82 -7.86 4.49
C PHE A 45 -2.09 -6.52 4.46
N ASN A 46 -1.95 -5.96 3.26
CA ASN A 46 -1.33 -4.68 2.95
C ASN A 46 0.22 -4.68 2.95
N SER A 47 0.78 -4.75 1.74
CA SER A 47 2.12 -4.24 1.47
C SER A 47 1.95 -2.81 1.01
N GLU A 48 2.13 -1.86 1.93
CA GLU A 48 2.31 -0.46 1.57
C GLU A 48 3.49 -0.40 0.58
N TYR A 49 3.30 0.20 -0.59
CA TYR A 49 4.40 0.35 -1.53
C TYR A 49 5.35 1.38 -0.91
N SER A 50 6.54 0.92 -0.51
CA SER A 50 7.62 1.82 -0.12
C SER A 50 8.06 2.60 -1.36
N ILE A 51 7.71 3.88 -1.39
CA ILE A 51 8.22 4.83 -2.37
C ILE A 51 9.54 5.36 -1.82
N ASP A 52 10.64 5.08 -2.51
CA ASP A 52 11.99 5.48 -2.11
C ASP A 52 12.80 5.89 -3.35
N SER A 53 13.15 7.17 -3.40
CA SER A 53 13.90 7.79 -4.49
C SER A 53 15.31 7.23 -4.67
N ILE A 54 15.92 6.71 -3.61
CA ILE A 54 17.33 6.29 -3.58
C ILE A 54 17.43 4.80 -3.89
N GLN A 55 16.63 3.97 -3.23
CA GLN A 55 16.70 2.52 -3.31
C GLN A 55 15.97 1.97 -4.53
N PHE A 56 14.81 2.54 -4.87
CA PHE A 56 13.91 1.96 -5.87
C PHE A 56 13.64 2.87 -7.06
N GLN A 57 13.93 4.18 -6.95
CA GLN A 57 13.66 5.18 -7.99
C GLN A 57 12.20 5.13 -8.49
N ASN A 58 11.28 4.74 -7.60
CA ASN A 58 9.85 4.53 -7.91
C ASN A 58 8.99 5.73 -7.50
N THR A 59 9.58 6.92 -7.41
CA THR A 59 8.89 8.17 -7.02
C THR A 59 8.10 8.81 -8.14
N THR A 60 8.34 8.45 -9.40
CA THR A 60 7.71 9.10 -10.54
C THR A 60 6.97 8.11 -11.41
N PHE A 61 5.78 8.50 -11.85
CA PHE A 61 5.01 7.79 -12.86
C PHE A 61 4.27 8.79 -13.73
N GLN A 62 3.89 8.37 -14.93
CA GLN A 62 3.27 9.23 -15.93
C GLN A 62 1.91 8.68 -16.32
N VAL A 63 0.95 9.57 -16.49
CA VAL A 63 -0.37 9.25 -17.02
C VAL A 63 -0.55 10.00 -18.32
N GLU A 64 -0.93 9.27 -19.35
CA GLU A 64 -1.23 9.84 -20.66
C GLU A 64 -2.74 10.10 -20.74
N VAL A 65 -3.12 11.35 -20.95
CA VAL A 65 -4.52 11.79 -21.03
C VAL A 65 -4.85 12.23 -22.45
N PRO A 66 -5.95 11.75 -23.04
CA PRO A 66 -6.38 12.18 -24.35
C PRO A 66 -6.84 13.64 -24.33
N THR A 67 -6.44 14.38 -25.35
CA THR A 67 -6.96 15.69 -25.73
C THR A 67 -7.74 15.54 -27.04
N ALA A 68 -8.41 16.60 -27.50
CA ALA A 68 -9.30 16.55 -28.67
C ALA A 68 -8.66 15.97 -29.96
N ALA A 69 -7.34 16.06 -30.11
CA ALA A 69 -6.62 15.56 -31.30
C ALA A 69 -5.35 14.77 -31.01
N THR A 70 -4.76 14.90 -29.82
CA THR A 70 -3.52 14.21 -29.41
C THR A 70 -3.62 13.75 -27.96
N THR A 71 -2.58 13.15 -27.41
CA THR A 71 -2.45 12.91 -25.98
C THR A 71 -1.57 13.95 -25.32
N SER A 72 -1.71 14.12 -24.00
CA SER A 72 -0.83 14.91 -23.14
C SER A 72 -0.35 14.04 -21.99
N THR A 73 0.91 14.20 -21.60
CA THR A 73 1.50 13.41 -20.51
C THR A 73 1.55 14.24 -19.24
N ILE A 74 1.00 13.70 -18.15
CA ILE A 74 1.08 14.29 -16.81
C ILE A 74 2.06 13.45 -16.00
N SER A 75 3.18 14.06 -15.62
CA SER A 75 4.14 13.46 -14.69
C SER A 75 3.71 13.70 -13.26
N ILE A 76 3.68 12.63 -12.47
CA ILE A 76 3.27 12.64 -11.07
C ILE A 76 4.46 12.17 -10.25
N THR A 77 4.85 12.97 -9.26
CA THR A 77 5.96 12.67 -8.35
C THR A 77 5.42 12.50 -6.94
N LEU A 78 5.61 11.32 -6.38
CA LEU A 78 5.36 11.03 -4.97
C LEU A 78 6.65 11.27 -4.17
N PRO A 79 6.59 12.04 -3.08
CA PRO A 79 7.66 12.07 -2.08
C PRO A 79 7.91 10.69 -1.48
N ASP A 80 9.14 10.45 -1.00
CA ASP A 80 9.49 9.20 -0.32
C ASP A 80 8.59 8.96 0.90
N GLY A 81 8.10 7.72 1.03
CA GLY A 81 7.16 7.37 2.08
C GLY A 81 6.43 6.05 1.86
N CYS A 82 5.54 5.73 2.80
CA CYS A 82 4.66 4.57 2.72
C CYS A 82 3.29 5.01 2.21
N TYR A 83 2.82 4.40 1.12
CA TYR A 83 1.54 4.76 0.51
C TYR A 83 0.61 3.56 0.45
N SER A 84 -0.65 3.79 0.83
CA SER A 84 -1.75 2.90 0.49
C SER A 84 -2.20 3.11 -0.96
N TYR A 85 -2.97 2.17 -1.50
CA TYR A 85 -3.61 2.36 -2.82
C TYR A 85 -4.50 3.61 -2.85
N ASP A 86 -5.19 3.92 -1.75
CA ASP A 86 -6.05 5.10 -1.65
C ASP A 86 -5.23 6.40 -1.70
N ASP A 87 -4.04 6.42 -1.08
CA ASP A 87 -3.14 7.58 -1.11
C ASP A 87 -2.53 7.82 -2.50
N ILE A 88 -2.15 6.74 -3.20
CA ILE A 88 -1.67 6.82 -4.58
C ILE A 88 -2.79 7.32 -5.48
N ASN A 89 -3.99 6.76 -5.38
CA ASN A 89 -5.15 7.18 -6.15
C ASN A 89 -5.50 8.65 -5.90
N ARG A 90 -5.46 9.10 -4.64
CA ARG A 90 -5.69 10.51 -4.29
C ARG A 90 -4.62 11.43 -4.88
N SER A 91 -3.36 11.01 -4.90
CA SER A 91 -2.26 11.77 -5.52
C SER A 91 -2.45 11.91 -7.03
N ILE A 92 -2.88 10.83 -7.70
CA ILE A 92 -3.22 10.84 -9.13
C ILE A 92 -4.36 11.81 -9.40
N GLN A 93 -5.46 11.70 -8.65
CA GLN A 93 -6.63 12.55 -8.81
C GLN A 93 -6.28 14.03 -8.59
N THR A 94 -5.46 14.34 -7.59
CA THR A 94 -4.99 15.70 -7.31
C THR A 94 -4.19 16.26 -8.50
N ALA A 95 -3.29 15.47 -9.08
CA ALA A 95 -2.52 15.88 -10.24
C ALA A 95 -3.42 16.10 -11.48
N LEU A 96 -4.39 15.22 -11.71
CA LEU A 96 -5.37 15.36 -12.79
C LEU A 96 -6.25 16.61 -12.62
N VAL A 97 -6.71 16.91 -11.40
CA VAL A 97 -7.48 18.13 -11.10
C VAL A 97 -6.65 19.38 -11.38
N ASN A 98 -5.40 19.42 -10.90
CA ASN A 98 -4.50 20.55 -11.12
C ASN A 98 -4.17 20.77 -12.60
N ALA A 99 -4.12 19.70 -13.39
CA ALA A 99 -3.92 19.76 -14.83
C ALA A 99 -5.22 20.05 -15.62
N GLY A 100 -6.38 20.12 -14.97
CA GLY A 100 -7.68 20.26 -15.65
C GLY A 100 -8.13 19.00 -16.41
N ALA A 101 -7.49 17.86 -16.16
CA ALA A 101 -7.67 16.60 -16.88
C ALA A 101 -8.68 15.69 -16.19
N TYR A 102 -9.90 16.19 -15.99
CA TYR A 102 -11.02 15.47 -15.38
C TYR A 102 -12.32 15.77 -16.11
N LEU A 103 -13.28 14.86 -16.02
CA LEU A 103 -14.64 15.08 -16.51
C LEU A 103 -15.54 15.48 -15.33
N ILE A 104 -16.67 16.12 -15.61
CA ILE A 104 -17.68 16.44 -14.60
C ILE A 104 -18.94 15.64 -14.97
N ASP A 105 -19.44 14.82 -14.04
CA ASP A 105 -20.69 14.08 -14.26
C ASP A 105 -21.92 15.00 -14.19
N GLY A 106 -23.10 14.47 -14.51
CA GLY A 106 -24.36 15.21 -14.43
C GLY A 106 -24.76 15.65 -13.01
N SER A 107 -24.06 15.19 -11.97
CA SER A 107 -24.24 15.57 -10.57
C SER A 107 -23.19 16.58 -10.08
N GLY A 108 -22.26 16.99 -10.94
CA GLY A 108 -21.19 17.93 -10.60
C GLY A 108 -19.95 17.30 -9.98
N ASN A 109 -19.82 15.96 -9.97
CA ASN A 109 -18.64 15.28 -9.41
C ASN A 109 -17.53 15.14 -10.45
N ASN A 110 -16.28 15.24 -10.00
CA ASN A 110 -15.11 14.96 -10.84
C ASN A 110 -15.01 13.46 -11.12
N VAL A 111 -14.95 13.10 -12.40
CA VAL A 111 -14.77 11.73 -12.91
C VAL A 111 -13.41 11.64 -13.58
N PHE A 112 -12.64 10.63 -13.19
CA PHE A 112 -11.30 10.37 -13.69
C PHE A 112 -11.33 9.13 -14.58
N MET A 113 -10.83 9.24 -15.81
CA MET A 113 -10.72 8.09 -16.71
C MET A 113 -9.50 7.26 -16.30
N SER A 114 -9.73 6.00 -15.93
CA SER A 114 -8.70 4.96 -15.87
C SER A 114 -8.91 4.07 -17.09
N SER A 115 -7.91 3.95 -17.97
CA SER A 115 -7.88 2.91 -19.01
C SER A 115 -7.56 1.56 -18.41
#